data_AF-A0AAU8LUL2-F1
#
_entry.id   AF-A0AAU8LUL2-F1
#
_cell.length_a   1.000
_cell.length_b   1.000
_cell.length_c   1.000
_cell.angle_alpha   90.00
_cell.angle_beta   90.00
_cell.angle_gamma   90.00
#
_symmetry.space_group_name_H-M   'P 1'
#
loop_
_entity.id
_entity.type
_entity.pdbx_description
1 polymer ?
#
loop_
_entity_poly.entity_id
_entity_poly.type
_entity_poly.pdbx_seq_one_letter_code
_entity_poly.pdbx_strand_id
1 'polypeptide(L)'
;MDLKKQAAQLLQMGYEPIPIKPNEKYPTVKNWQNADCAQLVESWPKDYGIGLRTGQKVTAIDIDVYHKGLVDWAVNQFRSLVDGSLLCRVGQPPKTLIPVSCEGVEKKFTSNKWVDQNGTINQIEILSHGQQFVAFGIHPGTGKPYEWDGDLLAHSLPTIRRSDLETVFQGFDNQAAEKGWHNLTQAAETAKEVTATRSRKNSSGDAPGDVYNRSVPLETVLEHCDWTHCQGNYWTRPGKSKGISGAVHGGVLYCFTSSTCLDAEQCHDAFEILSRYEFSGDKSACSLALRQEMEKVC
;
A
#
# COMPACT_ATOMS: atom_id res chain seq x y z
N MET A 1 10.78 24.69 -21.00
CA MET A 1 9.72 25.09 -20.05
C MET A 1 10.42 25.60 -18.79
N ASP A 2 10.04 26.77 -18.27
CA ASP A 2 10.69 27.36 -17.09
C ASP A 2 9.95 26.91 -15.82
N LEU A 3 10.51 25.89 -15.17
CA LEU A 3 9.93 25.28 -13.97
C LEU A 3 9.99 26.21 -12.75
N LYS A 4 10.95 27.15 -12.68
CA LYS A 4 11.01 28.15 -11.60
C LYS A 4 9.86 29.15 -11.73
N LYS A 5 9.61 29.65 -12.95
CA LYS A 5 8.48 30.54 -13.23
C LYS A 5 7.13 29.85 -12.98
N GLN A 6 6.97 28.58 -13.38
CA GLN A 6 5.76 27.82 -13.11
C GLN A 6 5.54 27.57 -11.61
N ALA A 7 6.60 27.25 -10.85
CA ALA A 7 6.52 27.14 -9.39
C ALA A 7 6.08 28.47 -8.76
N ALA A 8 6.63 29.61 -9.19
CA ALA A 8 6.20 30.92 -8.71
C ALA A 8 4.72 31.24 -9.02
N GLN A 9 4.22 30.86 -10.20
CA GLN A 9 2.80 31.00 -10.54
C GLN A 9 1.91 30.10 -9.68
N LEU A 10 2.30 28.84 -9.44
CA LEU A 10 1.57 27.92 -8.57
C LEU A 10 1.50 28.44 -7.12
N LEU A 11 2.59 29.02 -6.61
CA LEU A 11 2.60 29.69 -5.30
C LEU A 11 1.63 30.88 -5.24
N GLN A 12 1.57 31.70 -6.31
CA GLN A 12 0.63 32.83 -6.40
C GLN A 12 -0.84 32.39 -6.47
N MET A 13 -1.12 31.20 -7.03
CA MET A 13 -2.45 30.56 -6.98
C MET A 13 -2.80 30.02 -5.58
N GLY A 14 -1.84 30.02 -4.64
CA GLY A 14 -1.95 29.51 -3.28
C GLY A 14 -1.61 28.02 -3.13
N TYR A 15 -1.03 27.38 -4.14
CA TYR A 15 -0.46 26.04 -3.99
C TYR A 15 0.89 26.10 -3.28
N GLU A 16 1.38 24.93 -2.86
CA GLU A 16 2.63 24.79 -2.12
C GLU A 16 3.65 23.98 -2.96
N PRO A 17 4.38 24.64 -3.89
CA PRO A 17 5.33 23.99 -4.78
C PRO A 17 6.66 23.66 -4.09
N ILE A 18 7.16 22.45 -4.34
CA ILE A 18 8.37 21.90 -3.73
C ILE A 18 9.26 21.28 -4.83
N PRO A 19 10.59 21.53 -4.82
CA PRO A 19 11.46 21.08 -5.91
C PRO A 19 11.75 19.58 -5.83
N ILE A 20 11.56 18.89 -6.96
CA ILE A 20 11.79 17.46 -7.19
C ILE A 20 13.06 17.30 -8.02
N LYS A 21 14.04 16.58 -7.46
CA LYS A 21 15.30 16.28 -8.17
C LYS A 21 15.00 15.42 -9.43
N PRO A 22 15.73 15.62 -10.54
CA PRO A 22 15.60 14.78 -11.73
C PRO A 22 15.69 13.28 -11.40
N ASN A 23 14.79 12.50 -12.00
CA ASN A 23 14.62 11.05 -11.81
C ASN A 23 14.25 10.61 -10.37
N GLU A 24 13.70 11.50 -9.54
CA GLU A 24 13.05 11.13 -8.27
C GLU A 24 11.51 11.21 -8.37
N LYS A 25 10.79 10.51 -7.47
CA LYS A 25 9.31 10.61 -7.33
C LYS A 25 8.87 11.47 -6.13
N TYR A 26 9.82 11.99 -5.37
CA TYR A 26 9.61 12.59 -4.05
C TYR A 26 10.59 13.76 -3.84
N PRO A 27 10.27 14.73 -2.95
CA PRO A 27 11.20 15.80 -2.63
C PRO A 27 12.41 15.27 -1.87
N THR A 28 13.61 15.68 -2.29
CA THR A 28 14.86 15.43 -1.55
C THR A 28 15.13 16.51 -0.48
N VAL A 29 14.23 17.49 -0.34
CA VAL A 29 14.29 18.54 0.68
C VAL A 29 13.95 17.94 2.05
N LYS A 30 14.80 18.18 3.06
CA LYS A 30 14.54 17.73 4.44
C LYS A 30 13.31 18.45 5.01
N ASN A 31 12.41 17.71 5.65
CA ASN A 31 11.16 18.23 6.24
C ASN A 31 10.27 18.97 5.21
N TRP A 32 10.25 18.51 3.96
CA TRP A 32 9.48 19.13 2.88
C TRP A 32 7.98 19.28 3.21
N GLN A 33 7.43 18.40 4.04
CA GLN A 33 6.06 18.46 4.53
C GLN A 33 5.72 19.78 5.24
N ASN A 34 6.71 20.44 5.84
CA ASN A 34 6.56 21.69 6.59
C ASN A 34 7.46 22.83 6.06
N ALA A 35 8.06 22.66 4.87
CA ALA A 35 8.98 23.65 4.31
C ALA A 35 8.25 24.91 3.80
N ASP A 36 8.88 26.08 3.95
CA ASP A 36 8.42 27.33 3.37
C ASP A 36 8.56 27.27 1.83
N CYS A 37 7.43 27.28 1.14
CA CYS A 37 7.40 27.18 -0.32
C CYS A 37 7.77 28.50 -1.03
N ALA A 38 7.71 29.65 -0.36
CA ALA A 38 8.22 30.91 -0.91
C ALA A 38 9.76 30.87 -0.99
N GLN A 39 10.42 30.48 0.11
CA GLN A 39 11.89 30.32 0.14
C GLN A 39 12.37 29.26 -0.87
N LEU A 40 11.61 28.16 -1.05
CA LEU A 40 11.91 27.15 -2.07
C LEU A 40 11.76 27.70 -3.51
N VAL A 41 10.76 28.52 -3.79
CA VAL A 41 10.57 29.19 -5.09
C VAL A 41 11.66 30.22 -5.37
N GLU A 42 12.04 31.03 -4.38
CA GLU A 42 13.14 32.01 -4.52
C GLU A 42 14.46 31.32 -4.85
N SER A 43 14.75 30.19 -4.20
CA SER A 43 15.99 29.41 -4.36
C SER A 43 15.90 28.27 -5.39
N TRP A 44 14.82 28.18 -6.18
CA TRP A 44 14.48 27.00 -6.98
C TRP A 44 15.65 26.47 -7.84
N PRO A 45 16.09 25.21 -7.66
CA PRO A 45 17.22 24.66 -8.39
C PRO A 45 16.97 24.53 -9.90
N LYS A 46 18.03 24.71 -10.69
CA LYS A 46 17.98 24.50 -12.15
C LYS A 46 17.62 23.03 -12.46
N ASP A 47 16.79 22.84 -13.49
CA ASP A 47 16.34 21.54 -14.02
C ASP A 47 15.53 20.66 -13.05
N TYR A 48 15.19 21.13 -11.83
CA TYR A 48 14.33 20.42 -10.90
C TYR A 48 12.85 20.54 -11.27
N GLY A 49 12.15 19.40 -11.21
CA GLY A 49 10.69 19.30 -11.35
C GLY A 49 9.94 19.96 -10.19
N ILE A 50 8.63 20.11 -10.36
CA ILE A 50 7.71 20.69 -9.39
C ILE A 50 6.86 19.57 -8.80
N GLY A 51 6.94 19.36 -7.50
CA GLY A 51 5.94 18.66 -6.70
C GLY A 51 4.98 19.67 -6.09
N LEU A 52 3.72 19.29 -5.88
CA LEU A 52 2.76 20.07 -5.10
C LEU A 52 2.47 19.34 -3.79
N ARG A 53 2.68 20.01 -2.66
CA ARG A 53 2.29 19.53 -1.34
C ARG A 53 0.77 19.53 -1.23
N THR A 54 0.21 18.40 -0.80
CA THR A 54 -1.23 18.24 -0.59
C THR A 54 -1.61 18.49 0.86
N GLY A 55 -2.84 18.96 1.09
CA GLY A 55 -3.41 19.26 2.40
C GLY A 55 -4.06 20.65 2.47
N GLN A 56 -3.30 21.71 2.16
CA GLN A 56 -3.76 23.10 2.33
C GLN A 56 -4.72 23.55 1.22
N LYS A 57 -4.22 23.66 -0.01
CA LYS A 57 -4.96 24.19 -1.19
C LYS A 57 -5.49 23.09 -2.11
N VAL A 58 -4.88 21.90 -2.04
CA VAL A 58 -5.08 20.81 -2.99
C VAL A 58 -5.02 19.47 -2.28
N THR A 59 -5.92 18.57 -2.65
CA THR A 59 -5.80 17.13 -2.46
C THR A 59 -5.68 16.47 -3.83
N ALA A 60 -5.25 15.21 -3.90
CA ALA A 60 -5.17 14.52 -5.18
C ALA A 60 -5.64 13.07 -5.09
N ILE A 61 -6.51 12.67 -6.00
CA ILE A 61 -6.89 11.28 -6.20
C ILE A 61 -5.76 10.63 -7.02
N ASP A 62 -4.99 9.73 -6.43
CA ASP A 62 -3.96 8.94 -7.12
C ASP A 62 -4.54 7.55 -7.41
N ILE A 63 -4.83 7.30 -8.68
CA ILE A 63 -5.39 6.03 -9.16
C ILE A 63 -4.21 5.11 -9.49
N ASP A 64 -3.65 4.48 -8.45
CA ASP A 64 -2.53 3.52 -8.54
C ASP A 64 -3.02 2.16 -9.06
N VAL A 65 -3.59 2.17 -10.26
CA VAL A 65 -4.29 1.04 -10.89
C VAL A 65 -3.71 0.81 -12.29
N TYR A 66 -3.35 -0.45 -12.58
CA TYR A 66 -2.71 -0.88 -13.83
C TYR A 66 -3.71 -1.39 -14.88
N HIS A 67 -4.95 -1.72 -14.50
CA HIS A 67 -6.01 -2.08 -15.43
C HIS A 67 -6.67 -0.82 -16.02
N LYS A 68 -6.35 -0.47 -17.27
CA LYS A 68 -6.79 0.80 -17.92
C LYS A 68 -8.29 1.05 -17.80
N GLY A 69 -9.14 0.06 -18.08
CA GLY A 69 -10.60 0.23 -18.03
C GLY A 69 -11.17 0.53 -16.63
N LEU A 70 -10.40 0.30 -15.56
CA LEU A 70 -10.76 0.67 -14.17
C LEU A 70 -10.37 2.12 -13.90
N VAL A 71 -9.22 2.56 -14.43
CA VAL A 71 -8.85 3.98 -14.41
C VAL A 71 -9.86 4.79 -15.21
N ASP A 72 -10.17 4.36 -16.44
CA ASP A 72 -11.15 5.02 -17.32
C ASP A 72 -12.53 5.12 -16.62
N TRP A 73 -12.98 4.03 -15.99
CA TRP A 73 -14.20 4.00 -15.19
C TRP A 73 -14.14 4.97 -14.01
N ALA A 74 -13.08 4.93 -13.18
CA ALA A 74 -12.96 5.75 -11.97
C ALA A 74 -12.87 7.25 -12.32
N VAL A 75 -12.05 7.62 -13.32
CA VAL A 75 -11.96 8.98 -13.85
C VAL A 75 -13.34 9.47 -14.31
N ASN A 76 -14.14 8.61 -14.96
CA ASN A 76 -15.51 8.96 -15.37
C ASN A 76 -16.48 9.08 -14.19
N GLN A 77 -16.37 8.25 -13.15
CA GLN A 77 -17.18 8.42 -11.93
C GLN A 77 -16.87 9.76 -11.26
N PHE A 78 -15.60 10.07 -10.99
CA PHE A 78 -15.21 11.35 -10.39
C PHE A 78 -15.64 12.54 -11.26
N ARG A 79 -15.57 12.43 -12.60
CA ARG A 79 -16.05 13.47 -13.54
C ARG A 79 -17.56 13.71 -13.45
N SER A 80 -18.34 12.71 -13.04
CA SER A 80 -19.80 12.84 -12.84
C SER A 80 -20.21 13.39 -11.47
N LEU A 81 -19.25 13.56 -10.55
CA LEU A 81 -19.49 13.92 -9.14
C LEU A 81 -19.03 15.35 -8.79
N VAL A 82 -18.59 16.14 -9.77
CA VAL A 82 -18.06 17.49 -9.57
C VAL A 82 -18.66 18.52 -10.53
N ASP A 83 -18.80 19.76 -10.06
CA ASP A 83 -19.08 20.90 -10.93
C ASP A 83 -17.78 21.39 -11.60
N GLY A 84 -17.76 21.38 -12.93
CA GLY A 84 -16.64 21.85 -13.74
C GLY A 84 -15.97 20.75 -14.57
N SER A 85 -14.64 20.80 -14.67
CA SER A 85 -13.84 19.80 -15.40
C SER A 85 -12.87 19.11 -14.44
N LEU A 86 -12.52 17.86 -14.73
CA LEU A 86 -11.34 17.22 -14.14
C LEU A 86 -10.12 17.47 -15.03
N LEU A 87 -8.95 17.57 -14.40
CA LEU A 87 -7.65 17.59 -15.04
C LEU A 87 -6.87 16.34 -14.63
N CYS A 88 -6.37 15.56 -15.59
CA CYS A 88 -5.70 14.28 -15.37
C CYS A 88 -4.20 14.39 -15.66
N ARG A 89 -3.36 13.88 -14.75
CA ARG A 89 -1.91 13.75 -14.91
C ARG A 89 -1.49 12.29 -15.01
N VAL A 90 -0.66 11.97 -16.01
CA VAL A 90 -0.08 10.64 -16.21
C VAL A 90 1.45 10.73 -16.20
N GLY A 91 2.13 9.68 -15.73
CA GLY A 91 3.60 9.53 -15.83
C GLY A 91 4.05 8.08 -16.08
N GLN A 92 3.23 7.12 -15.65
CA GLN A 92 3.28 5.73 -16.08
C GLN A 92 1.85 5.28 -16.41
N PRO A 93 1.46 5.28 -17.70
CA PRO A 93 0.15 4.78 -18.11
C PRO A 93 -0.09 3.34 -17.62
N PRO A 94 -1.33 2.98 -17.24
CA PRO A 94 -2.53 3.83 -17.26
C PRO A 94 -2.76 4.66 -16.00
N LYS A 95 -1.87 4.60 -14.99
CA LYS A 95 -2.05 5.28 -13.71
C LYS A 95 -2.26 6.78 -13.89
N THR A 96 -3.28 7.30 -13.22
CA THR A 96 -3.77 8.67 -13.40
C THR A 96 -3.92 9.35 -12.04
N LEU A 97 -3.48 10.61 -11.95
CA LEU A 97 -3.72 11.46 -10.79
C LEU A 97 -4.62 12.64 -11.16
N ILE A 98 -5.53 13.00 -10.26
CA ILE A 98 -6.52 14.06 -10.43
C ILE A 98 -6.44 15.02 -9.23
N PRO A 99 -6.06 16.30 -9.39
CA PRO A 99 -6.06 17.27 -8.30
C PRO A 99 -7.47 17.83 -8.07
N VAL A 100 -7.90 17.88 -6.81
CA VAL A 100 -9.24 18.30 -6.39
C VAL A 100 -9.20 19.06 -5.06
N SER A 101 -10.19 19.92 -4.81
CA SER A 101 -10.43 20.47 -3.48
C SER A 101 -11.33 19.51 -2.69
N CYS A 102 -10.93 19.09 -1.49
CA CYS A 102 -11.72 18.22 -0.63
C CYS A 102 -11.51 18.56 0.85
N GLU A 103 -12.52 19.17 1.46
CA GLU A 103 -12.55 19.41 2.91
C GLU A 103 -12.75 18.10 3.70
N GLY A 104 -12.41 18.08 4.99
CA GLY A 104 -12.65 16.92 5.87
C GLY A 104 -11.77 15.68 5.63
N VAL A 105 -10.77 15.77 4.74
CA VAL A 105 -9.77 14.73 4.49
C VAL A 105 -8.42 15.17 5.05
N GLU A 106 -8.24 15.09 6.37
CA GLU A 106 -7.02 15.52 7.07
C GLU A 106 -5.82 14.57 6.88
N LYS A 107 -6.04 13.36 6.35
CA LYS A 107 -5.05 12.28 6.24
C LYS A 107 -5.30 11.49 4.96
N LYS A 108 -4.34 10.63 4.57
CA LYS A 108 -4.53 9.73 3.43
C LYS A 108 -5.76 8.83 3.65
N PHE A 109 -6.65 8.83 2.68
CA PHE A 109 -7.86 8.02 2.63
C PHE A 109 -7.77 7.07 1.42
N THR A 110 -8.24 5.83 1.50
CA THR A 110 -7.97 4.83 0.46
C THR A 110 -9.12 3.84 0.28
N SER A 111 -9.27 3.31 -0.94
CA SER A 111 -10.09 2.11 -1.20
C SER A 111 -9.53 0.88 -0.46
N ASN A 112 -10.22 -0.25 -0.54
CA ASN A 112 -9.56 -1.52 -0.24
C ASN A 112 -8.34 -1.72 -1.14
N LYS A 113 -7.36 -2.47 -0.63
CA LYS A 113 -6.22 -2.93 -1.42
C LYS A 113 -6.65 -4.15 -2.20
N TRP A 114 -6.32 -4.19 -3.48
CA TRP A 114 -6.59 -5.33 -4.33
C TRP A 114 -5.29 -5.77 -4.99
N VAL A 115 -4.96 -7.06 -4.93
CA VAL A 115 -3.95 -7.60 -5.85
C VAL A 115 -4.70 -7.97 -7.11
N ASP A 116 -4.25 -7.45 -8.24
CA ASP A 116 -4.73 -7.94 -9.51
C ASP A 116 -4.16 -9.33 -9.81
N GLN A 117 -4.62 -9.88 -10.92
CA GLN A 117 -4.23 -11.20 -11.43
C GLN A 117 -2.74 -11.28 -11.80
N ASN A 118 -2.00 -10.16 -11.85
CA ASN A 118 -0.57 -10.07 -12.15
C ASN A 118 0.30 -10.03 -10.88
N GLY A 119 -0.27 -10.27 -9.68
CA GLY A 119 0.43 -10.04 -8.41
C GLY A 119 0.73 -8.57 -8.13
N THR A 120 0.12 -7.66 -8.90
CA THR A 120 0.37 -6.23 -8.82
C THR A 120 -0.68 -5.58 -7.93
N ILE A 121 -0.22 -4.82 -6.93
CA ILE A 121 -1.13 -4.10 -6.03
C ILE A 121 -1.77 -2.96 -6.82
N ASN A 122 -3.09 -2.89 -6.75
CA ASN A 122 -3.94 -1.86 -7.31
C ASN A 122 -4.75 -1.24 -6.16
N GLN A 123 -4.75 0.09 -6.07
CA GLN A 123 -5.49 0.83 -5.05
C GLN A 123 -5.84 2.24 -5.56
N ILE A 124 -6.94 2.83 -5.07
CA ILE A 124 -7.19 4.27 -5.23
C ILE A 124 -6.90 4.95 -3.89
N GLU A 125 -6.06 5.98 -3.90
CA GLU A 125 -5.67 6.74 -2.71
C GLU A 125 -5.97 8.23 -2.86
N ILE A 126 -6.26 8.91 -1.75
CA ILE A 126 -6.43 10.37 -1.67
C ILE A 126 -5.22 10.96 -0.95
N LEU A 127 -4.37 11.68 -1.67
CA LEU A 127 -3.24 12.41 -1.14
C LEU A 127 -3.71 13.72 -0.52
N SER A 128 -3.41 13.91 0.77
CA SER A 128 -3.72 15.11 1.55
C SER A 128 -2.49 15.51 2.41
N HIS A 129 -2.69 16.11 3.57
CA HIS A 129 -1.65 16.62 4.48
C HIS A 129 -0.47 15.65 4.64
N GLY A 130 0.74 16.18 4.44
CA GLY A 130 1.99 15.40 4.53
C GLY A 130 2.27 14.47 3.35
N GLN A 131 1.47 14.52 2.28
CA GLN A 131 1.76 13.88 0.99
C GLN A 131 2.06 14.96 -0.08
N GLN A 132 2.48 14.52 -1.27
CA GLN A 132 2.70 15.36 -2.44
C GLN A 132 2.58 14.54 -3.72
N PHE A 133 2.42 15.20 -4.86
CA PHE A 133 2.61 14.59 -6.18
C PHE A 133 3.49 15.45 -7.08
N VAL A 134 4.25 14.81 -7.96
CA VAL A 134 5.08 15.49 -8.97
C VAL A 134 4.17 16.04 -10.08
N ALA A 135 3.90 17.34 -10.07
CA ALA A 135 3.13 18.02 -11.11
C ALA A 135 3.91 18.14 -12.42
N PHE A 136 5.22 18.43 -12.35
CA PHE A 136 6.10 18.54 -13.51
C PHE A 136 7.47 17.92 -13.21
N GLY A 137 8.10 17.23 -14.16
CA GLY A 137 9.38 16.54 -13.97
C GLY A 137 9.49 15.29 -14.83
N ILE A 138 10.53 14.48 -14.63
CA ILE A 138 10.75 13.20 -15.33
C ILE A 138 10.36 12.04 -14.40
N HIS A 139 9.49 11.14 -14.86
CA HIS A 139 9.09 9.94 -14.13
C HIS A 139 10.17 8.84 -14.29
N PRO A 140 10.86 8.41 -13.21
CA PRO A 140 12.05 7.56 -13.35
C PRO A 140 11.78 6.14 -13.88
N GLY A 141 10.58 5.60 -13.69
CA GLY A 141 10.21 4.28 -14.20
C GLY A 141 9.90 4.25 -15.71
N THR A 142 9.84 5.40 -16.38
CA THR A 142 9.54 5.53 -17.82
C THR A 142 10.52 6.42 -18.58
N GLY A 143 11.35 7.22 -17.88
CA GLY A 143 12.30 8.16 -18.50
C GLY A 143 11.64 9.35 -19.20
N LYS A 144 10.31 9.52 -19.06
CA LYS A 144 9.51 10.53 -19.77
C LYS A 144 9.02 11.62 -18.82
N PRO A 145 8.67 12.81 -19.34
CA PRO A 145 7.94 13.82 -18.58
C PRO A 145 6.63 13.28 -17.97
N TYR A 146 6.16 13.92 -16.91
CA TYR A 146 4.75 13.85 -16.55
C TYR A 146 3.92 14.68 -17.55
N GLU A 147 2.82 14.11 -18.02
CA GLU A 147 1.93 14.67 -19.03
C GLU A 147 0.56 14.99 -18.39
N TRP A 148 -0.10 16.05 -18.89
CA TRP A 148 -1.42 16.50 -18.43
C TRP A 148 -2.39 16.58 -19.62
N ASP A 149 -3.69 16.33 -19.40
CA ASP A 149 -4.75 16.47 -20.42
C ASP A 149 -5.26 17.93 -20.60
N GLY A 150 -4.65 18.89 -19.91
CA GLY A 150 -4.90 20.33 -20.00
C GLY A 150 -3.84 21.16 -19.26
N ASP A 151 -4.10 22.46 -19.04
CA ASP A 151 -3.16 23.35 -18.34
C ASP A 151 -3.51 23.55 -16.86
N LEU A 152 -2.71 22.96 -15.97
CA LEU A 152 -2.79 23.13 -14.51
C LEU A 152 -2.72 24.60 -14.07
N LEU A 153 -2.02 25.46 -14.82
CA LEU A 153 -1.80 26.87 -14.47
C LEU A 153 -3.00 27.77 -14.81
N ALA A 154 -3.94 27.26 -15.62
CA ALA A 154 -5.22 27.88 -15.94
C ALA A 154 -6.42 27.15 -15.30
N HIS A 155 -6.19 26.01 -14.64
CA HIS A 155 -7.24 25.16 -14.10
C HIS A 155 -7.67 25.58 -12.68
N SER A 156 -8.95 25.91 -12.52
CA SER A 156 -9.60 25.99 -11.20
C SER A 156 -9.94 24.59 -10.74
N LEU A 157 -9.45 24.16 -9.57
CA LEU A 157 -9.77 22.83 -9.04
C LEU A 157 -11.28 22.70 -8.79
N PRO A 158 -11.90 21.59 -9.20
CA PRO A 158 -13.25 21.25 -8.76
C PRO A 158 -13.23 20.84 -7.27
N THR A 159 -14.33 21.12 -6.58
CA THR A 159 -14.59 20.62 -5.23
C THR A 159 -15.30 19.28 -5.29
N ILE A 160 -14.87 18.31 -4.48
CA ILE A 160 -15.53 17.01 -4.30
C ILE A 160 -15.78 16.76 -2.81
N ARG A 161 -16.88 16.09 -2.45
CA ARG A 161 -17.15 15.73 -1.06
C ARG A 161 -16.59 14.35 -0.74
N ARG A 162 -16.26 14.14 0.52
CA ARG A 162 -15.78 12.86 1.04
C ARG A 162 -16.73 11.67 0.76
N SER A 163 -18.04 11.88 0.86
CA SER A 163 -19.08 10.89 0.52
C SER A 163 -19.00 10.42 -0.94
N ASP A 164 -18.56 11.31 -1.82
CA ASP A 164 -18.52 11.08 -3.25
C ASP A 164 -17.28 10.21 -3.57
N LEU A 165 -16.18 10.42 -2.83
CA LEU A 165 -14.99 9.55 -2.81
C LEU A 165 -15.32 8.15 -2.28
N GLU A 166 -16.04 8.07 -1.14
CA GLU A 166 -16.51 6.82 -0.52
C GLU A 166 -17.40 6.01 -1.49
N THR A 167 -18.24 6.70 -2.27
CA THR A 167 -19.07 6.09 -3.32
C THR A 167 -18.24 5.49 -4.46
N VAL A 168 -17.22 6.21 -4.96
CA VAL A 168 -16.32 5.66 -6.01
C VAL A 168 -15.42 4.56 -5.47
N PHE A 169 -15.07 4.57 -4.18
CA PHE A 169 -14.33 3.47 -3.56
C PHE A 169 -15.18 2.21 -3.45
N GLN A 170 -16.45 2.30 -3.02
CA GLN A 170 -17.35 1.15 -3.06
C GLN A 170 -17.58 0.65 -4.50
N GLY A 171 -17.69 1.56 -5.47
CA GLY A 171 -17.78 1.19 -6.89
C GLY A 171 -16.52 0.51 -7.42
N PHE A 172 -15.33 0.98 -7.02
CA PHE A 172 -14.04 0.37 -7.38
C PHE A 172 -13.89 -1.01 -6.74
N ASP A 173 -14.28 -1.16 -5.48
CA ASP A 173 -14.27 -2.43 -4.76
C ASP A 173 -15.25 -3.42 -5.36
N ASN A 174 -16.44 -2.97 -5.77
CA ASN A 174 -17.39 -3.77 -6.56
C ASN A 174 -16.77 -4.19 -7.90
N GLN A 175 -16.20 -3.25 -8.66
CA GLN A 175 -15.55 -3.54 -9.95
C GLN A 175 -14.32 -4.45 -9.82
N ALA A 176 -13.57 -4.36 -8.72
CA ALA A 176 -12.44 -5.23 -8.41
C ALA A 176 -12.90 -6.65 -8.01
N ALA A 177 -13.99 -6.76 -7.25
CA ALA A 177 -14.65 -8.03 -6.95
C ALA A 177 -15.25 -8.68 -8.22
N GLU A 178 -15.95 -7.91 -9.07
CA GLU A 178 -16.42 -8.34 -10.40
C GLU A 178 -15.27 -8.81 -11.32
N LYS A 179 -14.07 -8.25 -11.13
CA LYS A 179 -12.82 -8.65 -11.82
C LYS A 179 -12.04 -9.74 -11.10
N GLY A 180 -12.57 -10.28 -10.00
CA GLY A 180 -11.98 -11.39 -9.25
C GLY A 180 -10.61 -11.07 -8.64
N TRP A 181 -10.34 -9.80 -8.30
CA TRP A 181 -9.13 -9.42 -7.58
C TRP A 181 -9.24 -9.89 -6.12
N HIS A 182 -8.12 -10.15 -5.44
CA HIS A 182 -8.18 -10.52 -4.02
C HIS A 182 -8.23 -9.27 -3.16
N ASN A 183 -9.24 -9.18 -2.27
CA ASN A 183 -9.35 -8.09 -1.33
C ASN A 183 -8.31 -8.26 -0.19
N LEU A 184 -7.18 -7.58 -0.38
CA LEU A 184 -6.05 -7.47 0.54
C LEU A 184 -6.34 -6.55 1.75
N THR A 185 -7.60 -6.21 1.98
CA THR A 185 -8.10 -5.59 3.21
C THR A 185 -9.15 -6.48 3.89
N GLN A 186 -10.09 -7.09 3.16
CA GLN A 186 -11.09 -7.99 3.77
C GLN A 186 -10.44 -9.26 4.33
N ALA A 187 -9.55 -9.90 3.57
CA ALA A 187 -8.79 -11.00 4.11
C ALA A 187 -7.96 -10.49 5.32
N ALA A 188 -7.50 -9.23 5.31
CA ALA A 188 -6.83 -8.59 6.44
C ALA A 188 -7.66 -8.43 7.72
N GLU A 189 -8.93 -8.84 7.72
CA GLU A 189 -9.85 -8.71 8.86
C GLU A 189 -10.29 -10.06 9.40
N THR A 190 -10.62 -11.01 8.51
CA THR A 190 -10.94 -12.42 8.85
C THR A 190 -9.80 -13.11 9.63
N ALA A 191 -8.57 -12.60 9.50
CA ALA A 191 -7.40 -12.88 10.34
C ALA A 191 -7.67 -12.84 11.85
N LYS A 192 -8.29 -11.74 12.32
CA LYS A 192 -8.59 -11.56 13.75
C LYS A 192 -9.62 -12.59 14.21
N GLU A 193 -10.57 -12.91 13.35
CA GLU A 193 -11.74 -13.72 13.68
C GLU A 193 -11.42 -15.22 13.79
N VAL A 194 -10.65 -15.76 12.84
CA VAL A 194 -10.22 -17.17 12.92
C VAL A 194 -9.27 -17.36 14.11
N THR A 195 -8.38 -16.39 14.36
CA THR A 195 -7.50 -16.35 15.56
C THR A 195 -8.32 -16.34 16.86
N ALA A 196 -9.38 -15.54 16.91
CA ALA A 196 -10.32 -15.50 18.02
C ALA A 196 -11.18 -16.77 18.18
N THR A 197 -11.08 -17.77 17.28
CA THR A 197 -11.94 -18.95 17.23
C THR A 197 -11.20 -20.27 17.51
N ARG A 198 -9.99 -20.49 16.96
CA ARG A 198 -9.20 -21.73 17.20
C ARG A 198 -8.84 -21.93 18.69
N SER A 199 -8.77 -20.85 19.47
CA SER A 199 -8.57 -20.86 20.92
C SER A 199 -9.71 -21.51 21.74
N ARG A 200 -10.92 -21.67 21.18
CA ARG A 200 -12.13 -22.04 21.96
C ARG A 200 -12.40 -23.55 22.08
N LYS A 201 -11.51 -24.44 21.61
CA LYS A 201 -11.85 -25.88 21.38
C LYS A 201 -10.82 -26.94 21.80
N ASN A 202 -9.59 -26.59 22.20
CA ASN A 202 -8.46 -27.52 22.07
C ASN A 202 -8.20 -28.43 23.30
N SER A 203 -9.20 -29.21 23.74
CA SER A 203 -9.29 -29.72 25.12
C SER A 203 -9.03 -31.21 25.38
N SER A 204 -8.47 -32.01 24.44
CA SER A 204 -8.12 -33.43 24.70
C SER A 204 -7.22 -34.08 23.63
N GLY A 205 -6.01 -34.53 23.97
CA GLY A 205 -5.18 -35.41 23.11
C GLY A 205 -3.67 -35.15 23.19
N ASP A 206 -2.89 -36.17 23.58
CA ASP A 206 -1.53 -35.98 24.13
C ASP A 206 -0.37 -36.32 23.16
N ALA A 207 -0.57 -36.16 21.85
CA ALA A 207 0.53 -36.31 20.89
C ALA A 207 1.50 -35.10 20.94
N PRO A 208 2.83 -35.28 20.76
CA PRO A 208 3.80 -34.20 20.95
C PRO A 208 3.58 -32.96 20.07
N GLY A 209 3.16 -33.14 18.82
CA GLY A 209 2.86 -32.02 17.92
C GLY A 209 1.62 -31.23 18.32
N ASP A 210 0.59 -31.90 18.86
CA ASP A 210 -0.61 -31.24 19.39
C ASP A 210 -0.34 -30.55 20.73
N VAL A 211 0.54 -31.11 21.56
CA VAL A 211 1.09 -30.42 22.74
C VAL A 211 1.86 -29.19 22.29
N TYR A 212 2.79 -29.31 21.33
CA TYR A 212 3.55 -28.19 20.79
C TYR A 212 2.62 -27.09 20.24
N ASN A 213 1.63 -27.42 19.40
CA ASN A 213 0.64 -26.47 18.87
C ASN A 213 -0.35 -25.89 19.92
N ARG A 214 -0.26 -26.30 21.20
CA ARG A 214 -0.99 -25.71 22.34
C ARG A 214 -0.09 -25.05 23.38
N SER A 215 1.20 -25.40 23.40
CA SER A 215 2.19 -24.96 24.40
C SER A 215 3.23 -23.99 23.83
N VAL A 216 3.43 -23.97 22.51
CA VAL A 216 4.30 -23.05 21.78
C VAL A 216 3.43 -22.25 20.80
N PRO A 217 3.42 -20.90 20.87
CA PRO A 217 2.70 -20.08 19.90
C PRO A 217 3.22 -20.30 18.48
N LEU A 218 2.36 -20.08 17.48
CA LEU A 218 2.79 -20.00 16.08
C LEU A 218 3.95 -19.00 15.93
N GLU A 219 3.75 -17.82 16.51
CA GLU A 219 4.51 -16.64 16.20
C GLU A 219 5.97 -16.75 16.65
N THR A 220 6.21 -17.42 17.79
CA THR A 220 7.55 -17.82 18.26
C THR A 220 8.34 -18.62 17.23
N VAL A 221 7.65 -19.47 16.46
CA VAL A 221 8.32 -20.35 15.49
C VAL A 221 8.58 -19.63 14.17
N LEU A 222 7.71 -18.70 13.77
CA LEU A 222 7.96 -17.82 12.63
C LEU A 222 9.23 -16.99 12.82
N GLU A 223 9.41 -16.45 14.01
CA GLU A 223 10.57 -15.65 14.40
C GLU A 223 11.86 -16.47 14.39
N HIS A 224 11.82 -17.68 14.96
CA HIS A 224 12.87 -18.71 14.87
C HIS A 224 13.18 -19.15 13.42
N CYS A 225 12.26 -18.86 12.50
CA CYS A 225 12.33 -19.18 11.08
C CYS A 225 12.50 -17.93 10.21
N ASP A 226 13.01 -16.82 10.74
CA ASP A 226 13.22 -15.53 10.04
C ASP A 226 11.96 -14.86 9.44
N TRP A 227 10.76 -15.43 9.55
CA TRP A 227 9.52 -14.89 8.94
C TRP A 227 9.03 -13.61 9.62
N THR A 228 8.45 -12.68 8.86
CA THR A 228 8.34 -11.25 9.27
C THR A 228 6.90 -10.70 9.21
N HIS A 229 6.62 -9.50 9.75
CA HIS A 229 5.25 -8.90 9.87
C HIS A 229 4.96 -7.74 8.85
N CYS A 230 3.70 -7.27 8.68
CA CYS A 230 3.31 -6.20 7.73
C CYS A 230 2.06 -5.33 8.04
N GLN A 231 0.81 -5.78 7.76
CA GLN A 231 -0.36 -4.85 7.61
C GLN A 231 -1.80 -5.30 8.01
N GLY A 232 -2.08 -6.48 8.61
CA GLY A 232 -3.41 -6.76 9.22
C GLY A 232 -3.99 -8.16 9.02
N ASN A 233 -3.88 -8.70 7.81
CA ASN A 233 -3.73 -10.14 7.67
C ASN A 233 -2.35 -10.45 8.27
N TYR A 234 -1.35 -9.58 8.10
CA TYR A 234 -0.55 -9.46 6.87
C TYR A 234 0.91 -9.28 7.35
N TRP A 235 1.87 -9.96 6.74
CA TRP A 235 3.19 -10.39 7.22
C TRP A 235 4.21 -10.21 6.06
N THR A 236 5.46 -10.68 6.16
CA THR A 236 6.56 -10.44 5.21
C THR A 236 7.53 -11.64 5.21
N ARG A 237 8.55 -11.64 4.35
CA ARG A 237 9.46 -12.79 4.11
C ARG A 237 10.96 -12.43 4.18
N PRO A 238 11.83 -13.37 4.63
CA PRO A 238 13.25 -13.50 4.26
C PRO A 238 13.61 -13.25 2.78
N GLY A 239 14.17 -12.08 2.50
CA GLY A 239 14.78 -11.77 1.21
C GLY A 239 13.83 -11.39 0.06
N LYS A 240 12.55 -11.08 0.32
CA LYS A 240 11.81 -10.15 -0.57
C LYS A 240 11.81 -8.81 0.14
N SER A 241 12.17 -7.74 -0.56
CA SER A 241 11.95 -6.38 -0.06
C SER A 241 10.45 -6.10 0.08
N LYS A 242 9.66 -6.45 -0.94
CA LYS A 242 8.21 -6.35 -0.91
C LYS A 242 7.51 -7.15 -1.99
N GLY A 243 6.27 -7.53 -1.68
CA GLY A 243 5.15 -7.53 -2.61
C GLY A 243 3.95 -7.04 -1.81
N ILE A 244 2.77 -7.59 -2.08
CA ILE A 244 1.86 -7.86 -0.98
C ILE A 244 2.30 -9.18 -0.30
N SER A 245 1.94 -9.38 0.97
CA SER A 245 2.51 -10.44 1.81
C SER A 245 1.60 -10.81 3.00
N GLY A 246 1.03 -12.04 2.93
CA GLY A 246 0.06 -12.84 3.73
C GLY A 246 0.10 -12.94 5.27
N ALA A 247 -0.60 -13.88 5.93
CA ALA A 247 -1.40 -13.59 7.11
C ALA A 247 -1.60 -14.59 8.27
N VAL A 248 -1.72 -14.13 9.51
CA VAL A 248 -2.21 -14.96 10.64
C VAL A 248 -3.74 -15.07 10.67
N HIS A 249 -4.26 -16.31 10.63
CA HIS A 249 -5.67 -16.69 10.59
C HIS A 249 -5.92 -17.93 11.50
N GLY A 250 -5.93 -17.77 12.83
CA GLY A 250 -6.20 -18.88 13.77
C GLY A 250 -5.07 -19.22 14.75
N GLY A 251 -4.05 -18.36 14.85
CA GLY A 251 -2.68 -18.82 15.11
C GLY A 251 -2.16 -19.63 13.92
N VAL A 252 -2.34 -19.12 12.68
CA VAL A 252 -1.99 -19.82 11.42
C VAL A 252 -1.55 -18.82 10.30
N LEU A 253 -0.25 -18.62 9.96
CA LEU A 253 0.37 -17.55 9.10
C LEU A 253 0.53 -17.85 7.58
N TYR A 254 0.30 -16.91 6.64
CA TYR A 254 0.16 -17.02 5.16
C TYR A 254 1.14 -16.03 4.39
N CYS A 255 1.47 -16.08 3.07
CA CYS A 255 2.32 -15.07 2.34
C CYS A 255 2.50 -15.05 0.78
N PHE A 256 1.88 -14.18 -0.04
CA PHE A 256 2.29 -13.91 -1.49
C PHE A 256 3.65 -13.22 -1.70
N THR A 257 4.61 -13.57 -0.86
CA THR A 257 6.00 -13.17 -0.90
C THR A 257 6.84 -14.45 -0.90
N SER A 258 7.25 -14.87 -2.09
CA SER A 258 7.25 -16.29 -2.48
C SER A 258 8.64 -16.84 -2.89
N SER A 259 9.63 -16.70 -2.01
CA SER A 259 10.94 -17.41 -2.10
C SER A 259 11.65 -17.41 -0.72
N THR A 260 10.83 -17.56 0.31
CA THR A 260 11.13 -17.97 1.69
C THR A 260 11.18 -19.50 1.76
N CYS A 261 11.16 -20.10 2.95
CA CYS A 261 10.95 -21.54 3.14
C CYS A 261 9.50 -21.97 3.58
N LEU A 262 8.59 -21.01 3.84
CA LEU A 262 7.13 -21.28 3.99
C LEU A 262 6.26 -20.62 2.87
N ASP A 263 4.95 -20.75 3.02
CA ASP A 263 3.85 -20.57 2.07
C ASP A 263 3.33 -19.14 1.78
N ALA A 264 3.68 -18.60 0.62
CA ALA A 264 2.72 -18.65 -0.50
C ALA A 264 1.21 -18.43 -0.24
N GLU A 265 0.76 -17.32 0.37
CA GLU A 265 -0.65 -17.08 0.79
C GLU A 265 -1.24 -18.30 1.50
N GLN A 266 -0.52 -18.88 2.48
CA GLN A 266 -0.95 -20.13 3.11
C GLN A 266 -0.78 -20.24 4.60
N CYS A 267 -1.89 -20.38 5.34
CA CYS A 267 -1.89 -20.34 6.80
C CYS A 267 -1.12 -21.54 7.41
N HIS A 268 0.00 -21.28 8.11
CA HIS A 268 0.84 -22.23 8.86
C HIS A 268 0.75 -22.06 10.38
N ASP A 269 0.56 -23.15 11.15
CA ASP A 269 0.65 -23.13 12.63
C ASP A 269 2.00 -23.65 13.15
N ALA A 270 2.24 -23.49 14.46
CA ALA A 270 3.57 -23.51 15.10
C ALA A 270 4.49 -24.66 14.67
N PHE A 271 4.06 -25.91 14.89
CA PHE A 271 4.88 -27.10 14.65
C PHE A 271 5.26 -27.30 13.17
N GLU A 272 4.40 -26.83 12.25
CA GLU A 272 4.67 -26.87 10.80
C GLU A 272 5.98 -26.14 10.45
N ILE A 273 6.29 -25.09 11.20
CA ILE A 273 7.28 -24.08 10.85
C ILE A 273 8.66 -24.43 11.41
N LEU A 274 8.75 -24.94 12.65
CA LEU A 274 10.01 -25.35 13.27
C LEU A 274 10.68 -26.43 12.42
N SER A 275 9.84 -27.39 12.00
CA SER A 275 10.27 -28.48 11.13
C SER A 275 10.88 -27.97 9.83
N ARG A 276 10.40 -26.85 9.27
CA ARG A 276 10.82 -26.31 7.97
C ARG A 276 12.20 -25.67 7.97
N TYR A 277 12.55 -24.84 8.96
CA TYR A 277 13.84 -24.15 8.95
C TYR A 277 14.98 -24.96 9.56
N GLU A 278 14.77 -25.63 10.69
CA GLU A 278 15.87 -26.33 11.38
C GLU A 278 15.96 -27.82 11.04
N PHE A 279 14.84 -28.49 10.78
CA PHE A 279 14.81 -29.94 10.51
C PHE A 279 14.64 -30.29 9.02
N SER A 280 14.74 -29.29 8.12
CA SER A 280 14.55 -29.44 6.66
C SER A 280 13.25 -30.17 6.24
N GLY A 281 12.23 -30.16 7.10
CA GLY A 281 10.93 -30.82 6.93
C GLY A 281 10.77 -32.19 7.62
N ASP A 282 11.79 -32.75 8.28
CA ASP A 282 11.66 -34.04 8.96
C ASP A 282 10.89 -33.91 10.29
N LYS A 283 9.58 -34.16 10.22
CA LYS A 283 8.67 -34.16 11.39
C LYS A 283 8.89 -35.35 12.32
N SER A 284 9.52 -36.44 11.88
CA SER A 284 9.87 -37.58 12.74
C SER A 284 11.14 -37.26 13.55
N ALA A 285 12.17 -36.68 12.93
CA ALA A 285 13.35 -36.17 13.64
C ALA A 285 13.00 -35.01 14.58
N CYS A 286 12.17 -34.06 14.13
CA CYS A 286 11.69 -32.96 14.99
C CYS A 286 10.88 -33.48 16.19
N SER A 287 9.97 -34.45 15.99
CA SER A 287 9.23 -35.10 17.09
C SER A 287 10.13 -35.92 18.03
N LEU A 288 11.21 -36.51 17.52
CA LEU A 288 12.18 -37.26 18.32
C LEU A 288 13.06 -36.32 19.16
N ALA A 289 13.49 -35.19 18.58
CA ALA A 289 14.24 -34.15 19.28
C ALA A 289 13.42 -33.52 20.42
N LEU A 290 12.17 -33.11 20.15
CA LEU A 290 11.28 -32.54 21.16
C LEU A 290 11.04 -33.51 22.34
N ARG A 291 10.91 -34.82 22.10
CA ARG A 291 10.84 -35.82 23.18
C ARG A 291 12.14 -35.87 24.00
N GLN A 292 13.29 -35.86 23.35
CA GLN A 292 14.62 -35.94 23.98
C GLN A 292 15.03 -34.67 24.75
N GLU A 293 14.40 -33.52 24.49
CA GLU A 293 14.57 -32.32 25.33
C GLU A 293 13.71 -32.40 26.59
N MET A 294 12.45 -32.84 26.48
CA MET A 294 11.54 -33.00 27.62
C MET A 294 12.08 -33.99 28.66
N GLU A 295 12.86 -35.00 28.25
CA GLU A 295 13.50 -35.99 29.13
C GLU A 295 14.74 -35.46 29.90
N LYS A 296 15.27 -34.28 29.57
CA LYS A 296 16.50 -33.72 30.20
C LYS A 296 16.25 -32.67 31.30
N VAL A 297 14.99 -32.27 31.49
CA VAL A 297 14.58 -31.20 32.42
C VAL A 297 13.88 -31.78 33.67
N CYS A 298 13.86 -33.10 33.80
CA CYS A 298 13.33 -33.87 34.93
C CYS A 298 14.46 -34.56 35.71
#